data_AF-A0A5E6MFF8-F1
#
_entry.id   AF-A0A5E6MFF8-F1
#
_cell.length_a   1.000
_cell.length_b   1.000
_cell.length_c   1.000
_cell.angle_alpha   90.00
_cell.angle_beta   90.00
_cell.angle_gamma   90.00
#
_symmetry.space_group_name_H-M   'P 1'
#
loop_
_entity.id
_entity.type
_entity.pdbx_description
1 polymer ?
#
loop_
_entity_poly.entity_id
_entity_poly.type
_entity_poly.pdbx_seq_one_letter_code
_entity_poly.pdbx_strand_id
1 'polypeptide(L)'
;MARELSYVIINPYSLSKSRTGAILSRLLTRTSLELVGASMFAPSYELVHEYAKMIVTENDPQDRQIQQLIREYILENYTPDPVTKLRRRVMVLLFAGSDAVARTREAVGNISRMSSGGETVRDTFADLVFARDGSVRYFEPAVLAAPTVEEAKAKLQLWSRYAATDAGLVSSALPTLEDPRHQRTLVILKPDTIRFPGGRPGNVIDLFSKTGLAITAIKVHRMSVAEAEEFYGPVRAVLREKLVGSTGDKVKELLESALGITVDPELKEQLGRLLGPKSADHQFDLIVQFMTGYAPKDCSEAERRLPGKEKCLILVYEGIDAVQRIRQVLGPTDPAKAPPGSIRREFGQNIMVNAAHASDSVESAQREMDILRPGESNFSSLVSEFYGS
;
A
#
# COMPACT_ATOMS: atom_id res chain seq x y z
N MET A 1 -20.24 -12.44 -16.05
CA MET A 1 -18.88 -12.91 -16.38
C MET A 1 -18.23 -13.41 -15.10
N ALA A 2 -17.44 -14.48 -15.17
CA ALA A 2 -16.71 -14.99 -14.00
C ALA A 2 -15.69 -13.94 -13.53
N ARG A 3 -15.50 -13.82 -12.22
CA ARG A 3 -14.49 -12.92 -11.64
C ARG A 3 -13.17 -13.68 -11.62
N GLU A 4 -12.13 -13.10 -12.23
CA GLU A 4 -10.78 -13.68 -12.29
C GLU A 4 -9.87 -13.01 -11.27
N LEU A 5 -8.78 -13.69 -10.90
CA LEU A 5 -7.71 -13.16 -10.05
C LEU A 5 -6.38 -13.21 -10.81
N SER A 6 -5.89 -12.04 -11.19
CA SER A 6 -4.57 -11.88 -11.81
C SER A 6 -3.54 -11.40 -10.78
N TYR A 7 -2.27 -11.49 -11.16
CA TYR A 7 -1.17 -10.96 -10.37
C TYR A 7 -0.18 -10.15 -11.22
N VAL A 8 0.50 -9.23 -10.54
CA VAL A 8 1.75 -8.63 -11.02
C VAL A 8 2.79 -8.74 -9.92
N ILE A 9 3.97 -9.28 -10.24
CA ILE A 9 5.12 -9.30 -9.35
C ILE A 9 6.06 -8.17 -9.76
N ILE A 10 6.32 -7.24 -8.86
CA ILE A 10 7.36 -6.21 -9.04
C ILE A 10 8.69 -6.78 -8.57
N ASN A 11 9.67 -6.72 -9.47
CA ASN A 11 10.97 -7.37 -9.33
C ASN A 11 11.84 -6.70 -8.24
N PRO A 12 12.87 -7.40 -7.73
CA PRO A 12 13.83 -6.83 -6.78
C PRO A 12 14.49 -5.55 -7.30
N TYR A 13 14.90 -5.51 -8.57
CA TYR A 13 15.52 -4.33 -9.16
C TYR A 13 14.56 -3.13 -9.20
N SER A 14 13.34 -3.33 -9.72
CA SER A 14 12.29 -2.29 -9.76
C SER A 14 11.96 -1.74 -8.38
N LEU A 15 11.88 -2.60 -7.36
CA LEU A 15 11.69 -2.17 -5.97
C LEU A 15 12.89 -1.36 -5.46
N SER A 16 14.12 -1.83 -5.69
CA SER A 16 15.35 -1.17 -5.23
C SER A 16 15.57 0.20 -5.87
N LYS A 17 15.10 0.38 -7.11
CA LYS A 17 15.14 1.65 -7.85
C LYS A 17 13.89 2.50 -7.64
N SER A 18 13.08 2.20 -6.63
CA SER A 18 11.92 3.00 -6.25
C SER A 18 10.86 3.17 -7.35
N ARG A 19 10.79 2.23 -8.31
CA ARG A 19 9.85 2.30 -9.46
C ARG A 19 8.42 1.88 -9.10
N THR A 20 8.20 1.40 -7.87
CA THR A 20 6.93 0.84 -7.37
C THR A 20 5.74 1.78 -7.60
N GLY A 21 5.88 3.06 -7.25
CA GLY A 21 4.79 4.02 -7.35
C GLY A 21 4.32 4.21 -8.79
N ALA A 22 5.26 4.46 -9.70
CA ALA A 22 4.95 4.65 -11.11
C ALA A 22 4.44 3.38 -11.80
N ILE A 23 4.95 2.19 -11.43
CA ILE A 23 4.43 0.90 -11.89
C ILE A 23 2.97 0.72 -11.43
N LEU A 24 2.70 0.89 -10.14
CA LEU A 24 1.35 0.74 -9.58
C LEU A 24 0.37 1.73 -10.20
N SER A 25 0.80 2.98 -10.40
CA SER A 25 0.00 4.03 -11.05
C SER A 25 -0.43 3.61 -12.46
N ARG A 26 0.50 3.09 -13.27
CA ARG A 26 0.20 2.58 -14.62
C ARG A 26 -0.75 1.37 -14.60
N LEU A 27 -0.52 0.42 -13.69
CA LEU A 27 -1.38 -0.76 -13.56
C LEU A 27 -2.82 -0.37 -13.19
N LEU A 28 -3.01 0.48 -12.18
CA LEU A 28 -4.34 0.88 -11.73
C LEU A 28 -5.10 1.72 -12.77
N THR A 29 -4.40 2.61 -13.47
CA THR A 29 -5.02 3.48 -14.49
C THR A 29 -5.38 2.73 -15.77
N ARG A 30 -4.56 1.76 -16.20
CA ARG A 30 -4.76 1.05 -17.47
C ARG A 30 -5.68 -0.17 -17.36
N THR A 31 -5.66 -0.86 -16.23
CA THR A 31 -6.45 -2.08 -16.07
C THR A 31 -7.87 -1.80 -15.61
N SER A 32 -8.13 -0.69 -14.91
CA SER A 32 -9.40 -0.45 -14.20
C SER A 32 -9.84 -1.61 -13.28
N LEU A 33 -8.91 -2.51 -12.92
CA LEU A 33 -9.18 -3.65 -12.05
C LEU A 33 -9.15 -3.23 -10.59
N GLU A 34 -9.79 -4.05 -9.75
CA GLU A 34 -9.73 -3.88 -8.32
C GLU A 34 -8.42 -4.44 -7.77
N LEU A 35 -7.58 -3.61 -7.13
CA LEU A 35 -6.51 -4.12 -6.27
C LEU A 35 -7.16 -4.71 -5.00
N VAL A 36 -7.12 -6.04 -4.89
CA VAL A 36 -7.75 -6.81 -3.81
C VAL A 36 -6.75 -7.31 -2.78
N GLY A 37 -5.48 -7.45 -3.17
CA GLY A 37 -4.40 -7.90 -2.30
C GLY A 37 -3.07 -7.31 -2.74
N ALA A 38 -2.17 -7.18 -1.77
CA ALA A 38 -0.79 -6.81 -2.00
C ALA A 38 0.02 -7.43 -0.86
N SER A 39 1.16 -8.03 -1.19
CA SER A 39 2.04 -8.65 -0.20
C SER A 39 3.49 -8.47 -0.62
N MET A 40 4.35 -8.19 0.35
CA MET A 40 5.78 -8.38 0.14
C MET A 40 6.12 -9.85 0.32
N PHE A 41 7.03 -10.35 -0.51
CA PHE A 41 7.65 -11.66 -0.37
C PHE A 41 9.16 -11.53 -0.35
N ALA A 42 9.80 -12.43 0.38
CA ALA A 42 11.21 -12.74 0.31
C ALA A 42 11.30 -14.21 -0.09
N PRO A 43 11.29 -14.55 -1.39
CA PRO A 43 11.15 -15.93 -1.84
C PRO A 43 12.25 -16.88 -1.33
N SER A 44 11.89 -18.14 -1.08
CA SER A 44 12.83 -19.20 -0.68
C SER A 44 13.57 -19.72 -1.90
N TYR A 45 14.62 -20.49 -1.66
CA TYR A 45 15.26 -21.22 -2.74
C TYR A 45 14.23 -22.12 -3.45
N GLU A 46 13.41 -22.83 -2.67
CA GLU A 46 12.41 -23.79 -3.14
C GLU A 46 11.32 -23.11 -4.00
N LEU A 47 10.73 -22.01 -3.50
CA LEU A 47 9.71 -21.24 -4.23
C LEU A 47 10.28 -20.73 -5.56
N VAL A 48 11.49 -20.18 -5.56
CA VAL A 48 12.11 -19.65 -6.79
C VAL A 48 12.32 -20.76 -7.81
N HIS A 49 12.82 -21.92 -7.40
CA HIS A 49 13.10 -23.02 -8.31
C HIS A 49 11.83 -23.70 -8.85
N GLU A 50 10.79 -23.84 -8.02
CA GLU A 50 9.48 -24.29 -8.50
C GLU A 50 8.86 -23.28 -9.46
N TYR A 51 8.90 -21.99 -9.14
CA TYR A 51 8.32 -20.95 -9.98
C TYR A 51 9.04 -20.84 -11.32
N ALA A 52 10.37 -20.89 -11.33
CA ALA A 52 11.20 -20.85 -12.55
C ALA A 52 10.87 -22.00 -13.53
N LYS A 53 10.52 -23.20 -13.02
CA LYS A 53 10.10 -24.34 -13.87
C LYS A 53 8.79 -24.08 -14.61
N MET A 54 7.93 -23.19 -14.09
CA MET A 54 6.63 -22.86 -14.67
C MET A 54 6.69 -21.67 -15.66
N ILE A 55 7.86 -21.11 -15.91
CA ILE A 55 8.00 -19.92 -16.77
C ILE A 55 7.98 -20.29 -18.24
N VAL A 56 8.68 -21.36 -18.63
CA VAL A 56 8.78 -21.79 -20.02
C VAL A 56 7.62 -22.73 -20.33
N THR A 57 6.58 -22.23 -20.99
CA THR A 57 5.30 -22.93 -21.24
C THR A 57 4.78 -22.67 -22.65
N GLU A 58 4.08 -23.64 -23.23
CA GLU A 58 3.43 -23.49 -24.56
C GLU A 58 2.20 -22.57 -24.48
N ASN A 59 1.67 -22.36 -23.27
CA ASN A 59 0.51 -21.50 -23.03
C ASN A 59 0.86 -20.01 -23.03
N ASP A 60 2.14 -19.63 -23.06
CA ASP A 60 2.57 -18.23 -23.14
C ASP A 60 2.88 -17.86 -24.59
N PRO A 61 2.15 -16.90 -25.19
CA PRO A 61 2.40 -16.46 -26.57
C PRO A 61 3.73 -15.69 -26.73
N GLN A 62 4.41 -15.36 -25.63
CA GLN A 62 5.71 -14.71 -25.68
C GLN A 62 6.80 -15.63 -26.27
N ASP A 63 7.73 -15.04 -27.03
CA ASP A 63 8.82 -15.78 -27.65
C ASP A 63 9.59 -16.66 -26.65
N ARG A 64 9.89 -17.91 -27.05
CA ARG A 64 10.55 -18.92 -26.21
C ARG A 64 11.90 -18.47 -25.66
N GLN A 65 12.69 -17.71 -26.44
CA GLN A 65 13.97 -17.19 -25.97
C GLN A 65 13.75 -16.18 -24.84
N ILE A 66 12.73 -15.34 -24.96
CA ILE A 66 12.38 -14.37 -23.92
C ILE A 66 11.83 -15.06 -22.66
N GLN A 67 11.01 -16.12 -22.81
CA GLN A 67 10.61 -16.94 -21.67
C GLN A 67 11.83 -17.50 -20.93
N GLN A 68 12.86 -17.95 -21.67
CA GLN A 68 14.10 -18.42 -21.08
C GLN A 68 14.87 -17.31 -20.34
N LEU A 69 14.97 -16.11 -20.92
CA LEU A 69 15.56 -14.96 -20.24
C LEU A 69 14.83 -14.61 -18.93
N ILE A 70 13.49 -14.67 -18.92
CA ILE A 70 12.69 -14.45 -17.71
C ILE A 70 13.01 -15.53 -16.66
N ARG A 71 13.08 -16.79 -17.06
CA ARG A 71 13.42 -17.91 -16.18
C ARG A 71 14.81 -17.72 -15.56
N GLU A 72 15.80 -17.39 -16.38
CA GLU A 72 17.18 -17.13 -15.92
C GLU A 72 17.23 -15.92 -14.98
N TYR A 73 16.55 -14.82 -15.32
CA TYR A 73 16.45 -13.65 -14.46
C TYR A 73 15.86 -13.99 -13.09
N ILE A 74 14.80 -14.80 -13.02
CA ILE A 74 14.21 -15.25 -11.75
C ILE A 74 15.22 -16.05 -10.92
N LEU A 75 15.89 -17.03 -11.53
CA LEU A 75 16.89 -17.85 -10.83
C LEU A 75 18.07 -17.01 -10.33
N GLU A 76 18.49 -15.99 -11.07
CA GLU A 76 19.61 -15.13 -10.67
C GLU A 76 19.21 -14.09 -9.62
N ASN A 77 18.05 -13.44 -9.78
CA ASN A 77 17.69 -12.25 -9.02
C ASN A 77 16.72 -12.51 -7.87
N TYR A 78 15.98 -13.63 -7.87
CA TYR A 78 15.03 -13.95 -6.80
C TYR A 78 15.62 -14.94 -5.80
N THR A 79 16.54 -15.80 -6.24
CA THR A 79 17.21 -16.77 -5.35
C THR A 79 17.96 -16.01 -4.25
N PRO A 80 17.90 -16.51 -3.00
CA PRO A 80 18.67 -15.91 -1.90
C PRO A 80 20.15 -15.86 -2.25
N ASP A 81 20.81 -14.79 -1.82
CA ASP A 81 22.22 -14.59 -2.12
C ASP A 81 23.06 -15.79 -1.62
N PRO A 82 23.89 -16.42 -2.47
CA PRO A 82 24.55 -17.67 -2.11
C PRO A 82 25.56 -17.50 -0.96
N VAL A 83 26.12 -16.29 -0.80
CA VAL A 83 27.13 -15.96 0.22
C VAL A 83 26.45 -15.43 1.48
N THR A 84 25.67 -14.36 1.34
CA THR A 84 25.08 -13.65 2.48
C THR A 84 23.77 -14.28 2.97
N LYS A 85 23.20 -15.22 2.21
CA LYS A 85 21.88 -15.84 2.44
C LYS A 85 20.70 -14.86 2.47
N LEU A 86 20.95 -13.60 2.08
CA LEU A 86 19.94 -12.56 2.05
C LEU A 86 18.90 -12.87 0.97
N ARG A 87 17.64 -12.97 1.40
CA ARG A 87 16.50 -13.17 0.50
C ARG A 87 16.14 -11.85 -0.17
N ARG A 88 15.87 -11.89 -1.48
CA ARG A 88 15.56 -10.68 -2.27
C ARG A 88 14.08 -10.38 -2.18
N ARG A 89 13.72 -9.12 -1.95
CA ARG A 89 12.32 -8.72 -1.83
C ARG A 89 11.67 -8.62 -3.20
N VAL A 90 10.42 -9.06 -3.26
CA VAL A 90 9.50 -8.83 -4.38
C VAL A 90 8.15 -8.38 -3.83
N MET A 91 7.35 -7.71 -4.65
CA MET A 91 6.01 -7.29 -4.27
C MET A 91 5.02 -7.95 -5.20
N VAL A 92 4.10 -8.72 -4.64
CA VAL A 92 3.02 -9.37 -5.40
C VAL A 92 1.75 -8.55 -5.20
N LEU A 93 1.21 -8.05 -6.30
CA LEU A 93 -0.05 -7.31 -6.37
C LEU A 93 -1.12 -8.23 -6.97
N LEU A 94 -2.29 -8.30 -6.33
CA LEU A 94 -3.42 -9.11 -6.76
C LEU A 94 -4.55 -8.23 -7.28
N PHE A 95 -4.98 -8.50 -8.52
CA PHE A 95 -6.02 -7.75 -9.20
C PHE A 95 -7.22 -8.64 -9.50
N ALA A 96 -8.42 -8.20 -9.14
CA ALA A 96 -9.65 -8.92 -9.42
C ALA A 96 -10.58 -8.13 -10.33
N GLY A 97 -11.32 -8.84 -11.16
CA GLY A 97 -12.31 -8.27 -12.08
C GLY A 97 -12.63 -9.22 -13.23
N SER A 98 -13.44 -8.75 -14.17
CA SER A 98 -13.63 -9.45 -15.45
C SER A 98 -12.38 -9.31 -16.32
N ASP A 99 -11.98 -10.40 -16.95
CA ASP A 99 -10.79 -10.49 -17.82
C ASP A 99 -9.50 -9.99 -17.12
N ALA A 100 -9.40 -10.22 -15.80
CA ALA A 100 -8.33 -9.65 -14.99
C ALA A 100 -6.95 -10.05 -15.52
N VAL A 101 -6.80 -11.28 -16.01
CA VAL A 101 -5.51 -11.77 -16.53
C VAL A 101 -5.16 -11.08 -17.84
N ALA A 102 -6.09 -11.03 -18.79
CA ALA A 102 -5.88 -10.38 -20.08
C ALA A 102 -5.56 -8.88 -19.91
N ARG A 103 -6.36 -8.15 -19.11
CA ARG A 103 -6.18 -6.70 -18.89
C ARG A 103 -4.86 -6.39 -18.17
N THR A 104 -4.48 -7.22 -17.19
CA THR A 104 -3.18 -7.09 -16.53
C THR A 104 -2.03 -7.35 -17.49
N ARG A 105 -2.15 -8.39 -18.33
CA ARG A 105 -1.12 -8.72 -19.33
C ARG A 105 -0.96 -7.61 -20.37
N GLU A 106 -2.06 -7.03 -20.84
CA GLU A 106 -2.06 -5.87 -21.75
C GLU A 106 -1.37 -4.66 -21.13
N ALA A 107 -1.71 -4.31 -19.87
CA ALA A 107 -1.08 -3.21 -19.17
C ALA A 107 0.43 -3.44 -18.93
N VAL A 108 0.83 -4.68 -18.67
CA VAL A 108 2.24 -5.06 -18.47
C VAL A 108 3.02 -5.06 -19.78
N GLY A 109 2.43 -5.56 -20.86
CA GLY A 109 3.06 -5.64 -22.18
C GLY A 109 3.93 -6.88 -22.41
N ASN A 110 4.34 -7.06 -23.66
CA ASN A 110 5.30 -8.07 -24.07
C ASN A 110 6.71 -7.45 -24.14
N ILE A 111 7.74 -8.26 -23.91
CA ILE A 111 9.12 -7.83 -24.14
C ILE A 111 9.50 -8.25 -25.56
N SER A 112 9.93 -7.30 -26.38
CA SER A 112 10.39 -7.54 -27.75
C SER A 112 11.64 -6.72 -28.08
N ARG A 113 12.37 -7.13 -29.13
CA ARG A 113 13.54 -6.38 -29.61
C ARG A 113 13.23 -4.97 -30.11
N MET A 114 11.97 -4.73 -30.49
CA MET A 114 11.50 -3.48 -31.08
C MET A 114 10.56 -2.72 -30.14
N SER A 115 10.53 -3.08 -28.85
CA SER A 115 9.75 -2.35 -27.85
C SER A 115 10.34 -0.95 -27.67
N SER A 116 9.89 -0.03 -28.51
CA SER A 116 10.21 1.39 -28.46
C SER A 116 8.91 2.17 -28.29
N GLY A 117 8.46 2.27 -27.03
CA GLY A 117 7.20 2.93 -26.68
C GLY A 117 7.22 3.40 -25.23
N GLY A 118 6.15 4.07 -24.80
CA GLY A 118 5.89 4.42 -23.40
C GLY A 118 4.53 3.93 -22.93
N GLU A 119 3.97 2.96 -23.67
CA GLU A 119 2.60 2.50 -23.48
C GLU A 119 2.55 1.54 -22.29
N THR A 120 3.18 0.38 -22.38
CA THR A 120 3.07 -0.63 -21.32
C THR A 120 4.03 -0.36 -20.15
N VAL A 121 3.84 -1.07 -19.04
CA VAL A 121 4.78 -1.03 -17.91
C VAL A 121 6.17 -1.45 -18.37
N ARG A 122 6.29 -2.49 -19.19
CA ARG A 122 7.58 -2.97 -19.72
C ARG A 122 8.21 -1.99 -20.69
N ASP A 123 7.44 -1.31 -21.55
CA ASP A 123 8.02 -0.30 -22.45
C ASP A 123 8.72 0.83 -21.69
N THR A 124 8.23 1.17 -20.49
CA THR A 124 8.85 2.23 -19.68
C THR A 124 9.97 1.75 -18.77
N PHE A 125 9.85 0.55 -18.20
CA PHE A 125 10.70 0.12 -17.08
C PHE A 125 11.52 -1.12 -17.35
N ALA A 126 11.19 -1.90 -18.38
CA ALA A 126 11.97 -3.07 -18.75
C ALA A 126 13.07 -2.68 -19.73
N ASP A 127 14.17 -3.42 -19.68
CA ASP A 127 15.33 -3.20 -20.54
C ASP A 127 15.72 -4.55 -21.17
N LEU A 128 15.92 -4.56 -22.49
CA LEU A 128 16.49 -5.68 -23.23
C LEU A 128 17.54 -5.13 -24.19
N VAL A 129 18.79 -5.19 -23.77
CA VAL A 129 19.92 -4.57 -24.47
C VAL A 129 20.75 -5.65 -25.14
N PHE A 130 21.02 -5.49 -26.43
CA PHE A 130 21.84 -6.40 -27.22
C PHE A 130 23.27 -5.85 -27.40
N ALA A 131 24.24 -6.75 -27.46
CA ALA A 131 25.57 -6.44 -27.95
C ALA A 131 25.58 -6.35 -29.49
N ARG A 132 26.70 -5.86 -30.06
CA ARG A 132 26.84 -5.67 -31.51
C ARG A 132 26.79 -6.98 -32.30
N ASP A 133 27.11 -8.11 -31.65
CA ASP A 133 27.02 -9.45 -32.22
C ASP A 133 25.62 -10.06 -32.13
N GLY A 134 24.64 -9.33 -31.56
CA GLY A 134 23.26 -9.78 -31.38
C GLY A 134 23.01 -10.62 -30.13
N SER A 135 24.02 -10.85 -29.28
CA SER A 135 23.84 -11.50 -27.98
C SER A 135 23.15 -10.55 -26.98
N VAL A 136 22.42 -11.11 -26.02
CA VAL A 136 21.79 -10.30 -24.95
C VAL A 136 22.88 -9.86 -23.98
N ARG A 137 23.07 -8.55 -23.84
CA ARG A 137 24.02 -7.94 -22.91
C ARG A 137 23.37 -7.70 -21.54
N TYR A 138 22.12 -7.28 -21.52
CA TYR A 138 21.39 -6.96 -20.29
C TYR A 138 19.90 -7.21 -20.49
N PHE A 139 19.28 -7.75 -19.44
CA PHE A 139 17.85 -8.05 -19.43
C PHE A 139 17.26 -7.75 -18.05
N GLU A 140 16.20 -6.95 -18.03
CA GLU A 140 15.42 -6.59 -16.84
C GLU A 140 13.93 -6.55 -17.23
N PRO A 141 13.10 -7.48 -16.75
CA PRO A 141 11.69 -7.53 -17.16
C PRO A 141 10.79 -6.50 -16.45
N ALA A 142 11.30 -5.80 -15.43
CA ALA A 142 10.64 -4.85 -14.52
C ALA A 142 9.49 -5.39 -13.65
N VAL A 143 8.59 -6.16 -14.27
CA VAL A 143 7.47 -6.86 -13.67
C VAL A 143 7.20 -8.21 -14.35
N LEU A 144 6.59 -9.14 -13.61
CA LEU A 144 6.07 -10.41 -14.12
C LEU A 144 4.55 -10.47 -13.98
N ALA A 145 3.87 -11.00 -15.00
CA ALA A 145 2.43 -11.25 -14.99
C ALA A 145 2.11 -12.55 -15.71
N ALA A 146 1.01 -13.20 -15.34
CA ALA A 146 0.57 -14.43 -15.97
C ALA A 146 0.14 -14.19 -17.44
N PRO A 147 0.43 -15.14 -18.35
CA PRO A 147 0.01 -15.04 -19.75
C PRO A 147 -1.44 -15.50 -19.98
N THR A 148 -1.94 -16.46 -19.19
CA THR A 148 -3.31 -17.00 -19.29
C THR A 148 -3.92 -17.25 -17.92
N VAL A 149 -5.23 -17.50 -17.86
CA VAL A 149 -5.97 -17.75 -16.62
C VAL A 149 -5.49 -19.04 -15.93
N GLU A 150 -5.20 -20.08 -16.70
CA GLU A 150 -4.67 -21.36 -16.22
C GLU A 150 -3.30 -21.18 -15.57
N GLU A 151 -2.43 -20.40 -16.21
CA GLU A 151 -1.10 -20.08 -15.71
C GLU A 151 -1.17 -19.16 -14.47
N ALA A 152 -2.11 -18.22 -14.44
CA ALA A 152 -2.35 -17.36 -13.28
C ALA A 152 -2.76 -18.21 -12.07
N LYS A 153 -3.74 -19.11 -12.24
CA LYS A 153 -4.20 -20.04 -11.20
C LYS A 153 -3.05 -20.90 -10.68
N ALA A 154 -2.35 -21.61 -11.56
CA ALA A 154 -1.30 -22.55 -11.15
C ALA A 154 -0.16 -21.83 -10.40
N LYS A 155 0.25 -20.66 -10.89
CA LYS A 155 1.32 -19.86 -10.26
C LYS A 155 0.86 -19.27 -8.93
N LEU A 156 -0.35 -18.74 -8.83
CA LEU A 156 -0.89 -18.24 -7.56
C LEU A 156 -1.04 -19.35 -6.51
N GLN A 157 -1.46 -20.54 -6.90
CA GLN A 157 -1.51 -21.70 -6.01
C GLN A 157 -0.10 -22.08 -5.49
N LEU A 158 0.92 -22.06 -6.36
CA LEU A 158 2.31 -22.24 -5.93
C LEU A 158 2.72 -21.18 -4.89
N TRP A 159 2.54 -19.89 -5.19
CA TRP A 159 2.93 -18.81 -4.27
C TRP A 159 2.14 -18.88 -2.96
N SER A 160 0.88 -19.32 -3.00
CA SER A 160 0.02 -19.51 -1.82
C SER A 160 0.56 -20.57 -0.86
N ARG A 161 1.17 -21.66 -1.38
CA ARG A 161 1.82 -22.69 -0.53
C ARG A 161 2.95 -22.14 0.33
N TYR A 162 3.65 -21.12 -0.17
CA TYR A 162 4.82 -20.53 0.48
C TYR A 162 4.50 -19.23 1.22
N ALA A 163 3.29 -18.69 1.11
CA ALA A 163 2.96 -17.38 1.68
C ALA A 163 3.13 -17.31 3.21
N ALA A 164 2.92 -18.43 3.92
CA ALA A 164 3.11 -18.48 5.37
C ALA A 164 4.58 -18.32 5.81
N THR A 165 5.54 -18.71 4.97
CA THR A 165 6.99 -18.67 5.29
C THR A 165 7.73 -17.55 4.58
N ASP A 166 7.22 -17.10 3.43
CA ASP A 166 7.93 -16.23 2.51
C ASP A 166 7.31 -14.83 2.41
N ALA A 167 6.05 -14.64 2.84
CA ALA A 167 5.34 -13.37 2.74
C ALA A 167 5.24 -12.61 4.06
N GLY A 168 4.83 -11.34 3.98
CA GLY A 168 4.53 -10.50 5.14
C GLY A 168 5.55 -9.39 5.34
N LEU A 169 6.10 -9.29 6.55
CA LEU A 169 7.12 -8.28 6.89
C LEU A 169 8.53 -8.83 6.59
N VAL A 170 9.13 -8.35 5.51
CA VAL A 170 10.39 -8.89 4.94
C VAL A 170 11.60 -7.97 5.16
N SER A 171 11.95 -7.77 6.43
CA SER A 171 12.99 -6.82 6.83
C SER A 171 14.43 -7.29 6.57
N SER A 172 14.66 -8.61 6.55
CA SER A 172 15.99 -9.25 6.62
C SER A 172 16.94 -8.93 5.46
N ALA A 173 16.51 -8.17 4.45
CA ALA A 173 17.26 -7.87 3.24
C ALA A 173 17.88 -6.46 3.21
N LEU A 174 17.92 -5.73 4.33
CA LEU A 174 18.31 -4.32 4.34
C LEU A 174 19.76 -4.09 4.81
N PRO A 175 20.57 -3.33 4.06
CA PRO A 175 21.95 -3.01 4.46
C PRO A 175 22.00 -2.12 5.71
N THR A 176 20.88 -1.48 6.07
CA THR A 176 20.78 -0.58 7.22
C THR A 176 20.47 -1.30 8.52
N LEU A 177 20.20 -2.62 8.53
CA LEU A 177 19.67 -3.32 9.72
C LEU A 177 20.57 -3.22 10.95
N GLU A 178 21.89 -3.16 10.75
CA GLU A 178 22.86 -3.09 11.84
C GLU A 178 23.13 -1.65 12.32
N ASP A 179 22.57 -0.63 11.65
CA ASP A 179 22.71 0.76 12.06
C ASP A 179 21.75 1.07 13.22
N PRO A 180 22.21 1.69 14.32
CA PRO A 180 21.36 2.01 15.47
C PRO A 180 20.21 3.00 15.17
N ARG A 181 20.27 3.72 14.05
CA ARG A 181 19.20 4.62 13.58
C ARG A 181 18.19 3.92 12.69
N HIS A 182 18.36 2.62 12.45
CA HIS A 182 17.40 1.83 11.70
C HIS A 182 16.05 1.83 12.40
N GLN A 183 15.02 2.26 11.70
CA GLN A 183 13.66 2.37 12.21
C GLN A 183 12.69 1.79 11.22
N ARG A 184 11.55 1.34 11.75
CA ARG A 184 10.35 1.04 10.96
C ARG A 184 9.33 2.14 11.20
N THR A 185 8.54 2.44 10.18
CA THR A 185 7.39 3.34 10.32
C THR A 185 6.21 2.83 9.49
N LEU A 186 5.00 2.98 10.04
CA LEU A 186 3.78 2.61 9.37
C LEU A 186 3.25 3.80 8.56
N VAL A 187 2.84 3.54 7.33
CA VAL A 187 2.12 4.47 6.48
C VAL A 187 0.79 3.85 6.07
N ILE A 188 -0.28 4.63 6.12
CA ILE A 188 -1.59 4.24 5.58
C ILE A 188 -1.94 5.20 4.46
N LEU A 189 -2.14 4.70 3.24
CA LEU A 189 -2.88 5.43 2.23
C LEU A 189 -4.36 5.29 2.54
N LYS A 190 -4.99 6.42 2.87
CA LYS A 190 -6.37 6.50 3.32
C LYS A 190 -7.36 6.12 2.21
N PRO A 191 -8.63 5.84 2.55
CA PRO A 191 -9.64 5.44 1.56
C PRO A 191 -9.78 6.38 0.37
N ASP A 192 -9.70 7.70 0.57
CA ASP A 192 -9.74 8.68 -0.51
C ASP A 192 -8.64 8.49 -1.57
N THR A 193 -7.52 7.89 -1.18
CA THR A 193 -6.39 7.62 -2.08
C THR A 193 -6.62 6.39 -2.96
N ILE A 194 -7.30 5.36 -2.46
CA ILE A 194 -7.42 4.04 -3.13
C ILE A 194 -8.85 3.63 -3.50
N ARG A 195 -9.88 4.40 -3.11
CA ARG A 195 -11.30 4.07 -3.33
C ARG A 195 -11.63 3.83 -4.81
N PHE A 196 -11.01 4.59 -5.71
CA PHE A 196 -11.23 4.48 -7.15
C PHE A 196 -9.96 4.00 -7.88
N PRO A 197 -10.09 3.18 -8.92
CA PRO A 197 -8.97 2.85 -9.81
C PRO A 197 -8.40 4.14 -10.41
N GLY A 198 -7.13 4.43 -10.10
CA GLY A 198 -6.47 5.65 -10.55
C GLY A 198 -5.01 5.69 -10.14
N GLY A 199 -4.28 6.69 -10.64
CA GLY A 199 -2.84 6.80 -10.41
C GLY A 199 -2.47 7.27 -9.00
N ARG A 200 -3.44 7.75 -8.22
CA ARG A 200 -3.24 8.44 -6.94
C ARG A 200 -2.44 7.60 -5.92
N PRO A 201 -2.74 6.31 -5.64
CA PRO A 201 -1.92 5.50 -4.74
C PRO A 201 -0.46 5.39 -5.18
N GLY A 202 -0.26 5.15 -6.48
CA GLY A 202 1.08 5.04 -7.06
C GLY A 202 1.86 6.35 -6.96
N ASN A 203 1.23 7.49 -7.25
CA ASN A 203 1.87 8.81 -7.17
C ASN A 203 2.24 9.18 -5.73
N VAL A 204 1.43 8.79 -4.74
CA VAL A 204 1.79 8.98 -3.32
C VAL A 204 2.98 8.12 -2.91
N ILE A 205 3.03 6.85 -3.32
CA ILE A 205 4.18 5.96 -3.09
C ILE A 205 5.44 6.51 -3.78
N ASP A 206 5.29 7.07 -4.98
CA ASP A 206 6.40 7.68 -5.73
C ASP A 206 7.02 8.87 -4.96
N LEU A 207 6.20 9.71 -4.34
CA LEU A 207 6.70 10.78 -3.46
C LEU A 207 7.44 10.21 -2.23
N PHE A 208 6.89 9.21 -1.55
CA PHE A 208 7.56 8.56 -0.42
C PHE A 208 8.90 7.91 -0.82
N SER A 209 9.02 7.46 -2.07
CA SER A 209 10.24 6.83 -2.56
C SER A 209 11.47 7.75 -2.54
N LYS A 210 11.27 9.08 -2.54
CA LYS A 210 12.33 10.10 -2.39
C LYS A 210 13.07 10.02 -1.06
N THR A 211 12.51 9.33 -0.07
CA THR A 211 13.17 9.11 1.24
C THR A 211 14.33 8.12 1.18
N GLY A 212 14.39 7.29 0.11
CA GLY A 212 15.33 6.17 0.00
C GLY A 212 15.03 5.01 0.95
N LEU A 213 13.90 5.03 1.64
CA LEU A 213 13.46 3.94 2.52
C LEU A 213 12.88 2.78 1.70
N ALA A 214 13.00 1.58 2.24
CA ALA A 214 12.46 0.40 1.58
C ALA A 214 11.08 0.03 2.11
N ILE A 215 10.20 -0.38 1.21
CA ILE A 215 8.93 -1.02 1.56
C ILE A 215 9.23 -2.46 1.98
N THR A 216 8.87 -2.84 3.20
CA THR A 216 9.08 -4.19 3.76
C THR A 216 7.80 -4.92 4.10
N ALA A 217 6.67 -4.22 4.16
CA ALA A 217 5.36 -4.84 4.12
C ALA A 217 4.40 -3.95 3.30
N ILE A 218 3.44 -4.59 2.67
CA ILE A 218 2.30 -3.94 2.01
C ILE A 218 1.08 -4.83 2.22
N LYS A 219 -0.09 -4.23 2.46
CA LYS A 219 -1.34 -4.95 2.69
C LYS A 219 -2.52 -4.09 2.25
N VAL A 220 -3.39 -4.64 1.40
CA VAL A 220 -4.73 -4.07 1.18
C VAL A 220 -5.57 -4.44 2.40
N HIS A 221 -6.05 -3.45 3.13
CA HIS A 221 -6.76 -3.67 4.40
C HIS A 221 -8.12 -2.98 4.41
N ARG A 222 -9.03 -3.52 5.21
CA ARG A 222 -10.36 -2.98 5.47
C ARG A 222 -10.51 -2.89 6.99
N MET A 223 -10.09 -1.76 7.56
CA MET A 223 -10.10 -1.58 9.01
C MET A 223 -11.49 -1.86 9.57
N SER A 224 -11.56 -2.70 10.60
CA SER A 224 -12.77 -2.83 11.42
C SER A 224 -12.97 -1.57 12.27
N VAL A 225 -14.17 -1.38 12.80
CA VAL A 225 -14.45 -0.26 13.73
C VAL A 225 -13.57 -0.38 14.98
N ALA A 226 -13.42 -1.59 15.53
CA ALA A 226 -12.57 -1.85 16.69
C ALA A 226 -11.09 -1.51 16.43
N GLU A 227 -10.54 -1.97 15.30
CA GLU A 227 -9.16 -1.62 14.90
C GLU A 227 -8.99 -0.11 14.74
N ALA A 228 -9.93 0.57 14.11
CA ALA A 228 -9.85 2.01 13.89
C ALA A 228 -9.91 2.80 15.20
N GLU A 229 -10.77 2.41 16.14
CA GLU A 229 -10.85 3.06 17.45
C GLU A 229 -9.59 2.87 18.27
N GLU A 230 -9.03 1.66 18.28
CA GLU A 230 -7.78 1.37 18.96
C GLU A 230 -6.60 2.14 18.33
N PHE A 231 -6.54 2.15 17.00
CA PHE A 231 -5.50 2.83 16.24
C PHE A 231 -5.50 4.34 16.50
N TYR A 232 -6.65 4.99 16.34
CA TYR A 232 -6.81 6.43 16.48
C TYR A 232 -7.05 6.89 17.93
N GLY A 233 -7.15 5.97 18.90
CA GLY A 233 -7.43 6.27 20.32
C GLY A 233 -6.66 7.48 20.89
N PRO A 234 -5.33 7.61 20.66
CA PRO A 234 -4.58 8.79 21.09
C PRO A 234 -5.10 10.13 20.55
N VAL A 235 -5.62 10.13 19.31
CA VAL A 235 -6.20 11.33 18.66
C VAL A 235 -7.45 11.80 19.41
N ARG A 236 -8.25 10.89 19.97
CA ARG A 236 -9.46 11.24 20.74
C ARG A 236 -9.10 12.10 21.96
N ALA A 237 -8.04 11.74 22.68
CA ALA A 237 -7.58 12.52 23.84
C ALA A 237 -7.16 13.93 23.43
N VAL A 238 -6.38 14.04 22.35
CA VAL A 238 -5.94 15.34 21.81
C VAL A 238 -7.11 16.20 21.33
N LEU A 239 -8.12 15.60 20.69
CA LEU A 239 -9.32 16.32 20.25
C LEU A 239 -10.12 16.86 21.43
N ARG A 240 -10.27 16.06 22.51
CA ARG A 240 -10.98 16.49 23.72
C ARG A 240 -10.31 17.68 24.40
N GLU A 241 -8.98 17.73 24.40
CA GLU A 241 -8.24 18.88 24.93
C GLU A 241 -8.39 20.12 24.02
N LYS A 242 -8.16 19.97 22.72
CA LYS A 242 -8.12 21.11 21.78
C LYS A 242 -9.49 21.73 21.51
N LEU A 243 -10.57 20.96 21.53
CA LEU A 243 -11.87 21.42 21.10
C LEU A 243 -12.66 22.17 22.16
N VAL A 244 -12.23 22.20 23.43
CA VAL A 244 -12.91 22.97 24.49
C VAL A 244 -13.03 24.44 24.12
N GLY A 245 -11.89 25.08 23.79
CA GLY A 245 -11.87 26.51 23.44
C GLY A 245 -12.63 26.81 22.15
N SER A 246 -12.32 26.11 21.06
CA SER A 246 -12.94 26.35 19.75
C SER A 246 -14.45 26.04 19.73
N THR A 247 -14.90 25.07 20.53
CA THR A 247 -16.33 24.78 20.67
C THR A 247 -17.02 25.90 21.43
N GLY A 248 -16.40 26.42 22.50
CA GLY A 248 -16.91 27.59 23.22
C GLY A 248 -17.09 28.80 22.28
N ASP A 249 -16.11 29.08 21.42
CA ASP A 249 -16.20 30.17 20.44
C ASP A 249 -17.34 29.95 19.43
N LYS A 250 -17.47 28.76 18.86
CA LYS A 250 -18.56 28.43 17.92
C LYS A 250 -19.94 28.49 18.57
N VAL A 251 -20.08 27.99 19.80
CA VAL A 251 -21.34 28.01 20.53
C VAL A 251 -21.72 29.44 20.87
N LYS A 252 -20.77 30.26 21.32
CA LYS A 252 -20.97 31.70 21.51
C LYS A 252 -21.53 32.34 20.23
N GLU A 253 -20.85 32.16 19.11
CA GLU A 253 -21.26 32.73 17.82
C GLU A 253 -22.68 32.31 17.45
N LEU A 254 -23.02 31.02 17.57
CA LEU A 254 -24.35 30.50 17.28
C LEU A 254 -25.42 31.03 18.24
N LEU A 255 -25.15 31.12 19.54
CA LEU A 255 -26.09 31.64 20.53
C LEU A 255 -26.35 33.14 20.33
N GLU A 256 -25.31 33.92 20.03
CA GLU A 256 -25.42 35.35 19.75
C GLU A 256 -26.14 35.59 18.43
N SER A 257 -25.79 34.87 17.36
CA SER A 257 -26.35 35.10 16.03
C SER A 257 -27.76 34.56 15.86
N ALA A 258 -28.07 33.38 16.43
CA ALA A 258 -29.35 32.71 16.20
C ALA A 258 -30.39 33.03 17.29
N LEU A 259 -29.96 33.28 18.53
CA LEU A 259 -30.85 33.48 19.68
C LEU A 259 -30.73 34.87 20.32
N GLY A 260 -29.75 35.69 19.91
CA GLY A 260 -29.50 37.01 20.52
C GLY A 260 -29.02 36.94 21.97
N ILE A 261 -28.54 35.78 22.43
CA ILE A 261 -28.07 35.58 23.80
C ILE A 261 -26.60 36.03 23.86
N THR A 262 -26.31 37.09 24.62
CA THR A 262 -24.92 37.52 24.84
C THR A 262 -24.17 36.50 25.68
N VAL A 263 -23.00 36.05 25.21
CA VAL A 263 -22.18 35.06 25.91
C VAL A 263 -20.90 35.72 26.41
N ASP A 264 -20.84 35.92 27.73
CA ASP A 264 -19.65 36.42 28.41
C ASP A 264 -18.51 35.37 28.44
N PRO A 265 -17.27 35.77 28.80
CA PRO A 265 -16.14 34.84 28.82
C PRO A 265 -16.30 33.63 29.76
N GLU A 266 -16.99 33.79 30.90
CA GLU A 266 -17.17 32.72 31.87
C GLU A 266 -18.17 31.68 31.35
N LEU A 267 -19.31 32.14 30.84
CA LEU A 267 -20.32 31.29 30.20
C LEU A 267 -19.73 30.58 28.97
N LYS A 268 -18.91 31.27 28.16
CA LYS A 268 -18.20 30.66 27.02
C LYS A 268 -17.33 29.48 27.46
N GLU A 269 -16.58 29.66 28.54
CA GLU A 269 -15.71 28.61 29.08
C GLU A 269 -16.50 27.42 29.61
N GLN A 270 -17.59 27.68 30.35
CA GLN A 270 -18.49 26.63 30.84
C GLN A 270 -19.11 25.82 29.69
N LEU A 271 -19.61 26.49 28.66
CA LEU A 271 -20.17 25.86 27.45
C LEU A 271 -19.11 25.05 26.70
N GLY A 272 -17.90 25.59 26.57
CA GLY A 272 -16.77 24.91 25.96
C GLY A 272 -16.39 23.62 26.72
N ARG A 273 -16.33 23.66 28.05
CA ARG A 273 -16.05 22.48 28.89
C ARG A 273 -17.15 21.43 28.81
N LEU A 274 -18.42 21.85 28.69
CA LEU A 274 -19.57 20.97 28.60
C LEU A 274 -19.68 20.28 27.23
N LEU A 275 -19.54 21.03 26.15
CA LEU A 275 -19.81 20.57 24.78
C LEU A 275 -18.56 20.14 24.02
N GLY A 276 -17.38 20.65 24.40
CA GLY A 276 -16.09 20.32 23.79
C GLY A 276 -15.83 18.81 23.73
N PRO A 277 -15.96 18.05 24.84
CA PRO A 277 -15.77 16.60 24.82
C PRO A 277 -16.76 15.86 23.90
N LYS A 278 -18.02 16.31 23.84
CA LYS A 278 -19.03 15.72 22.94
C LYS A 278 -18.73 16.02 21.47
N SER A 279 -18.29 17.24 21.18
CA SER A 279 -17.84 17.63 19.84
C SER A 279 -16.60 16.83 19.41
N ALA A 280 -15.66 16.62 20.33
CA ALA A 280 -14.46 15.82 20.09
C ALA A 280 -14.77 14.35 19.82
N ASP A 281 -15.67 13.75 20.60
CA ASP A 281 -16.12 12.38 20.37
C ASP A 281 -16.83 12.25 19.01
N HIS A 282 -17.67 13.22 18.65
CA HIS A 282 -18.30 13.23 17.32
C HIS A 282 -17.28 13.36 16.19
N GLN A 283 -16.26 14.23 16.32
CA GLN A 283 -15.19 14.35 15.32
C GLN A 283 -14.36 13.06 15.22
N PHE A 284 -14.12 12.40 16.35
CA PHE A 284 -13.46 11.10 16.39
C PHE A 284 -14.28 10.02 15.66
N ASP A 285 -15.59 9.95 15.91
CA ASP A 285 -16.49 9.03 15.22
C ASP A 285 -16.48 9.24 13.70
N LEU A 286 -16.36 10.49 13.23
CA LEU A 286 -16.23 10.79 11.80
C LEU A 286 -14.91 10.27 11.21
N ILE A 287 -13.81 10.29 11.97
CA ILE A 287 -12.53 9.68 11.54
C ILE A 287 -12.70 8.17 11.39
N VAL A 288 -13.32 7.52 12.37
CA VAL A 288 -13.58 6.08 12.33
C VAL A 288 -14.49 5.75 11.15
N GLN A 289 -15.61 6.48 10.98
CA GLN A 289 -16.52 6.30 9.86
C GLN A 289 -15.86 6.51 8.51
N PHE A 290 -14.97 7.50 8.39
CA PHE A 290 -14.24 7.75 7.16
C PHE A 290 -13.30 6.57 6.81
N MET A 291 -12.61 6.00 7.81
CA MET A 291 -11.65 4.93 7.62
C MET A 291 -12.29 3.55 7.41
N THR A 292 -13.46 3.31 8.01
CA THR A 292 -14.12 1.99 7.99
C THR A 292 -15.35 1.97 7.09
N GLY A 293 -15.97 3.11 6.81
CA GLY A 293 -17.28 3.22 6.15
C GLY A 293 -18.48 3.01 7.08
N TYR A 294 -18.26 2.77 8.37
CA TYR A 294 -19.29 2.50 9.36
C TYR A 294 -19.20 3.49 10.53
N ALA A 295 -20.34 4.07 10.91
CA ALA A 295 -20.40 4.90 12.10
C ALA A 295 -20.35 4.02 13.36
N PRO A 296 -19.45 4.27 14.33
CA PRO A 296 -19.30 3.41 15.50
C PRO A 296 -20.61 3.19 16.27
N LYS A 297 -21.44 4.23 16.39
CA LYS A 297 -22.73 4.21 17.08
C LYS A 297 -23.78 3.28 16.44
N ASP A 298 -23.62 2.94 15.16
CA ASP A 298 -24.59 2.15 14.41
C ASP A 298 -24.19 0.66 14.33
N CYS A 299 -23.07 0.27 14.96
CA CYS A 299 -22.55 -1.09 14.95
C CYS A 299 -22.72 -1.78 16.30
N SER A 300 -23.21 -3.03 16.28
CA SER A 300 -23.15 -3.94 17.43
C SER A 300 -21.71 -4.36 17.75
N GLU A 301 -21.46 -4.85 18.98
CA GLU A 301 -20.14 -5.34 19.40
C GLU A 301 -19.55 -6.42 18.47
N ALA A 302 -20.39 -7.28 17.91
CA ALA A 302 -19.95 -8.30 16.96
C ALA A 302 -19.56 -7.68 15.60
N GLU A 303 -20.36 -6.75 15.09
CA GLU A 303 -20.11 -6.08 13.82
C GLU A 303 -18.85 -5.20 13.87
N ARG A 304 -18.52 -4.64 15.03
CA ARG A 304 -17.33 -3.79 15.21
C ARG A 304 -16.01 -4.50 14.90
N ARG A 305 -15.98 -5.83 14.98
CA ARG A 305 -14.79 -6.67 14.69
C ARG A 305 -14.74 -7.18 13.25
N LEU A 306 -15.82 -6.99 12.48
CA LEU A 306 -15.86 -7.39 11.07
C LEU A 306 -15.09 -6.37 10.21
N PRO A 307 -14.51 -6.80 9.08
CA PRO A 307 -13.83 -5.89 8.16
C PRO A 307 -14.74 -4.75 7.68
N GLY A 308 -14.16 -3.54 7.57
CA GLY A 308 -14.86 -2.36 7.11
C GLY A 308 -15.26 -2.39 5.63
N LYS A 309 -16.13 -1.43 5.25
CA LYS A 309 -16.54 -1.19 3.86
C LYS A 309 -15.49 -0.41 3.06
N GLU A 310 -14.67 0.40 3.70
CA GLU A 310 -13.64 1.19 3.03
C GLU A 310 -12.31 0.45 2.97
N LYS A 311 -11.59 0.57 1.84
CA LYS A 311 -10.25 0.01 1.67
C LYS A 311 -9.20 1.05 1.99
N CYS A 312 -8.12 0.64 2.61
CA CYS A 312 -6.89 1.40 2.72
C CYS A 312 -5.69 0.54 2.27
N LEU A 313 -4.56 1.19 2.02
CA LEU A 313 -3.31 0.49 1.74
C LEU A 313 -2.34 0.75 2.88
N ILE A 314 -1.93 -0.31 3.55
CA ILE A 314 -0.96 -0.26 4.65
C ILE A 314 0.41 -0.57 4.06
N LEU A 315 1.42 0.23 4.41
CA LEU A 315 2.81 0.02 4.06
C LEU A 315 3.68 0.14 5.32
N VAL A 316 4.72 -0.68 5.39
CA VAL A 316 5.81 -0.50 6.35
C VAL A 316 7.04 -0.07 5.58
N TYR A 317 7.61 1.07 5.97
CA TYR A 317 8.88 1.58 5.45
C TYR A 317 9.99 1.36 6.48
N GLU A 318 11.15 0.92 6.01
CA GLU A 318 12.32 0.64 6.85
C GLU A 318 13.59 1.30 6.29
N GLY A 319 14.42 1.77 7.22
CA GLY A 319 15.70 2.40 6.93
C GLY A 319 16.11 3.40 8.01
N ILE A 320 17.15 4.18 7.71
CA ILE A 320 17.70 5.18 8.64
C ILE A 320 16.71 6.33 8.84
N ASP A 321 16.38 6.62 10.11
CA ASP A 321 15.49 7.72 10.51
C ASP A 321 14.12 7.68 9.81
N ALA A 322 13.57 6.47 9.62
CA ALA A 322 12.40 6.23 8.77
C ALA A 322 11.19 7.09 9.15
N VAL A 323 10.89 7.21 10.45
CA VAL A 323 9.76 7.99 10.97
C VAL A 323 9.89 9.46 10.55
N GLN A 324 11.06 10.06 10.78
CA GLN A 324 11.30 11.47 10.48
C GLN A 324 11.22 11.73 8.97
N ARG A 325 11.88 10.91 8.15
CA ARG A 325 11.93 11.07 6.68
C ARG A 325 10.55 10.96 6.04
N ILE A 326 9.75 9.98 6.46
CA ILE A 326 8.37 9.82 5.97
C ILE A 326 7.53 11.05 6.34
N ARG A 327 7.63 11.54 7.58
CA ARG A 327 6.86 12.73 8.01
C ARG A 327 7.26 14.00 7.26
N GLN A 328 8.54 14.17 6.94
CA GLN A 328 9.02 15.29 6.14
C GLN A 328 8.38 15.32 4.75
N VAL A 329 8.31 14.17 4.06
CA VAL A 329 7.68 14.06 2.74
C VAL A 329 6.14 14.17 2.84
N LEU A 330 5.55 13.67 3.91
CA LEU A 330 4.10 13.74 4.12
C LEU A 330 3.63 15.19 4.31
N GLY A 331 4.34 15.97 5.13
CA GLY A 331 3.98 17.33 5.52
C GLY A 331 2.99 17.40 6.70
N PRO A 332 2.68 18.61 7.19
CA PRO A 332 1.80 18.83 8.34
C PRO A 332 0.36 18.34 8.07
N THR A 333 -0.39 18.04 9.13
CA THR A 333 -1.73 17.42 9.05
C THR A 333 -2.73 18.22 8.23
N ASP A 334 -2.61 19.55 8.23
CA ASP A 334 -3.42 20.49 7.45
C ASP A 334 -2.78 20.73 6.07
N PRO A 335 -3.40 20.26 4.97
CA PRO A 335 -2.94 20.51 3.60
C PRO A 335 -2.70 21.99 3.27
N ALA A 336 -3.49 22.90 3.84
CA ALA A 336 -3.37 24.33 3.56
C ALA A 336 -2.03 24.91 4.07
N LYS A 337 -1.46 24.30 5.12
CA LYS A 337 -0.18 24.67 5.75
C LYS A 337 0.99 23.84 5.25
N ALA A 338 0.75 22.84 4.40
CA ALA A 338 1.77 21.95 3.90
C ALA A 338 2.60 22.62 2.77
N PRO A 339 3.93 22.43 2.74
CA PRO A 339 4.77 23.00 1.70
C PRO A 339 4.49 22.35 0.34
N PRO A 340 4.67 23.08 -0.78
CA PRO A 340 4.61 22.50 -2.12
C PRO A 340 5.47 21.24 -2.26
N GLY A 341 4.97 20.23 -2.97
CA GLY A 341 5.66 18.95 -3.15
C GLY A 341 5.53 17.96 -1.98
N SER A 342 4.89 18.34 -0.87
CA SER A 342 4.50 17.37 0.18
C SER A 342 3.23 16.61 -0.22
N ILE A 343 3.10 15.36 0.22
CA ILE A 343 1.93 14.52 -0.14
C ILE A 343 0.61 15.18 0.28
N ARG A 344 0.54 15.73 1.49
CA ARG A 344 -0.68 16.38 1.97
C ARG A 344 -1.01 17.64 1.19
N ARG A 345 -0.02 18.37 0.68
CA ARG A 345 -0.26 19.53 -0.18
C ARG A 345 -0.80 19.14 -1.55
N GLU A 346 -0.22 18.10 -2.16
CA GLU A 346 -0.55 17.67 -3.53
C GLU A 346 -1.89 16.89 -3.59
N PHE A 347 -2.20 16.11 -2.54
CA PHE A 347 -3.32 15.17 -2.56
C PHE A 347 -4.36 15.41 -1.47
N GLY A 348 -4.03 16.13 -0.39
CA GLY A 348 -4.96 16.36 0.71
C GLY A 348 -6.02 17.42 0.38
N GLN A 349 -7.26 17.18 0.83
CA GLN A 349 -8.37 18.13 0.70
C GLN A 349 -8.56 18.97 1.97
N ASN A 350 -8.47 18.31 3.14
CA ASN A 350 -8.61 18.96 4.46
C ASN A 350 -7.92 18.09 5.52
N ILE A 351 -8.02 18.48 6.80
CA ILE A 351 -7.37 17.79 7.93
C ILE A 351 -7.79 16.30 8.06
N MET A 352 -9.05 15.97 7.76
CA MET A 352 -9.59 14.60 7.83
C MET A 352 -9.19 13.78 6.59
N VAL A 353 -9.41 14.37 5.41
CA VAL A 353 -9.14 13.78 4.09
C VAL A 353 -7.81 14.30 3.56
N ASN A 354 -6.72 13.84 4.17
CA ASN A 354 -5.36 14.31 3.88
C ASN A 354 -4.48 13.25 3.19
N ALA A 355 -5.09 12.36 2.40
CA ALA A 355 -4.45 11.32 1.57
C ALA A 355 -3.71 10.18 2.31
N ALA A 356 -2.94 10.48 3.37
CA ALA A 356 -2.16 9.50 4.09
C ALA A 356 -1.95 9.81 5.59
N HIS A 357 -1.80 8.74 6.36
CA HIS A 357 -1.29 8.72 7.73
C HIS A 357 0.15 8.20 7.75
N ALA A 358 0.95 8.70 8.70
CA ALA A 358 2.24 8.12 9.06
C ALA A 358 2.47 8.26 10.56
N SER A 359 3.12 7.25 11.16
CA SER A 359 3.45 7.25 12.59
C SER A 359 4.23 8.50 13.00
N ASP A 360 4.07 8.96 14.23
CA ASP A 360 4.74 10.17 14.76
C ASP A 360 6.02 9.90 15.54
N SER A 361 6.23 8.65 15.95
CA SER A 361 7.33 8.18 16.76
C SER A 361 7.58 6.70 16.49
N VAL A 362 8.71 6.16 16.96
CA VAL A 362 9.04 4.73 16.83
C VAL A 362 8.07 3.90 17.67
N GLU A 363 7.71 4.39 18.85
CA GLU A 363 6.77 3.78 19.78
C GLU A 363 5.36 3.72 19.18
N SER A 364 4.90 4.82 18.57
CA SER A 364 3.64 4.81 17.82
C SER A 364 3.70 3.84 16.65
N ALA A 365 4.80 3.81 15.88
CA ALA A 365 4.94 2.88 14.77
C ALA A 365 4.80 1.42 15.23
N GLN A 366 5.44 1.04 16.34
CA GLN A 366 5.32 -0.30 16.90
C GLN A 366 3.88 -0.63 17.29
N ARG A 367 3.24 0.22 18.11
CA ARG A 367 1.83 0.05 18.52
C ARG A 367 0.90 -0.07 17.31
N GLU A 368 1.06 0.83 16.34
CA GLU A 368 0.24 0.87 15.13
C GLU A 368 0.40 -0.40 14.28
N MET A 369 1.62 -0.96 14.18
CA MET A 369 1.88 -2.24 13.52
C MET A 369 1.28 -3.42 14.28
N ASP A 370 1.28 -3.41 15.61
CA ASP A 370 0.70 -4.49 16.42
C ASP A 370 -0.83 -4.56 16.26
N ILE A 371 -1.48 -3.41 16.10
CA ILE A 371 -2.93 -3.31 15.84
C ILE A 371 -3.26 -3.83 14.44
N LEU A 372 -2.56 -3.33 13.41
CA LEU A 372 -2.93 -3.56 12.01
C LEU A 372 -2.31 -4.79 11.37
N ARG A 373 -1.29 -5.35 12.03
CA ARG A 373 -0.60 -6.60 11.66
C ARG A 373 -0.26 -6.64 10.17
N PRO A 374 0.57 -5.69 9.67
CA PRO A 374 0.91 -5.64 8.25
C PRO A 374 1.69 -6.87 7.77
N GLY A 375 2.28 -7.64 8.68
CA GLY A 375 2.94 -8.92 8.37
C GLY A 375 1.96 -10.08 8.16
N GLU A 376 0.72 -9.99 8.63
CA GLU A 376 -0.31 -11.02 8.39
C GLU A 376 -0.89 -10.85 6.99
N SER A 377 -0.45 -11.69 6.06
CA SER A 377 -0.90 -11.68 4.68
C SER A 377 -2.20 -12.48 4.50
N ASN A 378 -3.19 -11.89 3.83
CA ASN A 378 -4.40 -12.58 3.38
C ASN A 378 -4.23 -13.25 1.99
N PHE A 379 -3.00 -13.35 1.49
CA PHE A 379 -2.70 -13.85 0.15
C PHE A 379 -3.30 -15.23 -0.11
N SER A 380 -3.02 -16.21 0.77
CA SER A 380 -3.52 -17.58 0.58
C SER A 380 -5.05 -17.65 0.63
N SER A 381 -5.69 -16.89 1.52
CA SER A 381 -7.15 -16.81 1.60
C SER A 381 -7.77 -16.26 0.32
N LEU A 382 -7.19 -15.20 -0.26
CA LEU A 382 -7.63 -14.63 -1.53
C LEU A 382 -7.46 -15.62 -2.69
N VAL A 383 -6.33 -16.33 -2.77
CA VAL A 383 -6.12 -17.34 -3.81
C VAL A 383 -7.16 -18.46 -3.71
N SER A 384 -7.41 -18.95 -2.49
CA SER A 384 -8.42 -20.00 -2.25
C SER A 384 -9.84 -19.55 -2.56
N GLU A 385 -10.21 -18.29 -2.26
CA GLU A 385 -11.52 -17.72 -2.58
C GLU A 385 -11.83 -17.77 -4.09
N PHE A 386 -10.83 -17.50 -4.94
CA PHE A 386 -11.02 -17.40 -6.38
C PHE A 386 -10.79 -18.70 -7.14
N TYR A 387 -9.85 -19.53 -6.68
CA TYR A 387 -9.38 -20.68 -7.46
C TYR A 387 -9.55 -22.04 -6.79
N GLY A 388 -9.99 -22.07 -5.53
CA GLY A 388 -10.05 -23.28 -4.72
C GLY A 388 -8.66 -23.77 -4.31
N SER A 389 -8.62 -24.56 -3.23
CA SER A 389 -7.42 -25.24 -2.73
C SER A 389 -6.99 -26.37 -3.65
#